data_AF-A0A0C2J1N0-F1
#
_entry.id   AF-A0A0C2J1N0-F1
#
_cell.length_a   1.000
_cell.length_b   1.000
_cell.length_c   1.000
_cell.angle_alpha   90.00
_cell.angle_beta   90.00
_cell.angle_gamma   90.00
#
_symmetry.space_group_name_H-M   'P 1'
#
loop_
_entity.id
_entity.type
_entity.pdbx_description
1 polymer ?
#
loop_
_entity_poly.entity_id
_entity_poly.type
_entity_poly.pdbx_seq_one_letter_code
_entity_poly.pdbx_strand_id
1 'polypeptide(L)'
;MQNYVFLAYNLGYMIGHVPGALLSITFCYCRVMIFFLAASTILTIVSVFAAHYQWFFFVIRSLIGLVNGPLYPIVHETIAGHSPPSERTFLALFTHIGNLVSLALIHPIGGLFIDNFINCWKYVFI
;
A
#
# COMPACT_ATOMS: atom_id res chain seq x y z
N MET A 1 -15.10 -5.98 -14.66
CA MET A 1 -13.94 -6.69 -14.06
C MET A 1 -13.02 -5.76 -13.28
N GLN A 2 -12.60 -4.60 -13.83
CA GLN A 2 -11.76 -3.61 -13.16
C GLN A 2 -12.24 -3.23 -11.74
N ASN A 3 -13.54 -2.92 -11.60
CA ASN A 3 -14.13 -2.49 -10.32
C ASN A 3 -14.03 -3.56 -9.21
N TYR A 4 -14.12 -4.85 -9.56
CA TYR A 4 -14.01 -5.94 -8.60
C TYR A 4 -12.58 -6.10 -8.08
N VAL A 5 -11.57 -5.86 -8.92
CA VAL A 5 -10.16 -5.89 -8.50
C VAL A 5 -9.84 -4.73 -7.56
N PHE A 6 -10.37 -3.54 -7.87
CA PHE A 6 -10.29 -2.38 -6.97
C PHE A 6 -10.98 -2.65 -5.63
N LEU A 7 -12.17 -3.24 -5.65
CA LEU A 7 -12.90 -3.62 -4.44
C LEU A 7 -12.11 -4.64 -3.62
N ALA A 8 -11.52 -5.66 -4.26
CA ALA A 8 -10.75 -6.70 -3.60
C ALA A 8 -9.54 -6.15 -2.84
N TYR A 9 -8.83 -5.20 -3.44
CA TYR A 9 -7.73 -4.49 -2.79
C TYR A 9 -8.23 -3.68 -1.58
N ASN A 10 -9.28 -2.87 -1.77
CA ASN A 10 -9.80 -2.02 -0.70
C ASN A 10 -10.38 -2.82 0.47
N LEU A 11 -11.09 -3.91 0.20
CA LEU A 11 -11.60 -4.81 1.23
C LEU A 11 -10.46 -5.47 2.01
N GLY A 12 -9.43 -5.97 1.31
CA GLY A 12 -8.24 -6.51 1.96
C GLY A 12 -7.56 -5.47 2.85
N TYR A 13 -7.39 -4.24 2.34
CA TYR A 13 -6.81 -3.12 3.07
C TYR A 13 -7.58 -2.81 4.35
N MET A 14 -8.90 -2.69 4.28
CA MET A 14 -9.75 -2.41 5.43
C MET A 14 -9.67 -3.51 6.49
N ILE A 15 -9.67 -4.78 6.07
CA ILE A 15 -9.56 -5.92 6.98
C ILE A 15 -8.18 -5.98 7.64
N GLY A 16 -7.11 -5.68 6.90
CA GLY A 16 -5.74 -5.70 7.41
C GLY A 16 -5.41 -4.52 8.34
N HIS A 17 -6.14 -3.41 8.24
CA HIS A 17 -5.84 -2.17 8.95
C HIS A 17 -5.90 -2.33 10.49
N VAL A 18 -7.00 -2.88 11.01
CA VAL A 18 -7.22 -3.07 12.46
C VAL A 18 -6.25 -4.09 13.09
N PRO A 19 -6.13 -5.34 12.58
CA PRO A 19 -5.23 -6.33 13.15
C PRO A 19 -3.76 -5.91 13.01
N GLY A 20 -3.40 -5.27 11.89
CA GLY A 20 -2.07 -4.71 11.66
C GLY A 20 -1.66 -3.65 12.68
N ALA A 21 -2.60 -2.75 13.02
CA ALA A 21 -2.40 -1.74 14.05
C ALA A 21 -2.22 -2.36 15.44
N LEU A 22 -2.98 -3.41 15.78
CA LEU A 22 -2.81 -4.10 17.06
C LEU A 22 -1.44 -4.79 17.16
N LEU A 23 -1.00 -5.43 16.08
CA LEU A 23 0.32 -6.05 15.96
C LEU A 23 1.47 -5.03 16.13
N SER A 24 1.32 -3.81 15.63
CA SER A 24 2.35 -2.78 15.75
C SER A 24 2.53 -2.22 17.17
N ILE A 25 1.48 -2.33 17.99
CA ILE A 25 1.52 -1.90 19.40
C ILE A 25 2.14 -3.00 20.27
N THR A 26 1.89 -4.28 19.94
CA THR A 26 2.41 -5.42 20.73
C THR A 26 3.85 -5.78 20.38
N PHE A 27 4.28 -5.56 19.14
CA PHE A 27 5.64 -5.88 18.67
C PHE A 27 6.42 -4.61 18.33
N CYS A 28 7.74 -4.72 18.17
CA CYS A 28 8.56 -3.58 17.75
C CYS A 28 8.13 -3.10 16.34
N TYR A 29 7.54 -1.91 16.28
CA TYR A 29 7.00 -1.28 15.07
C TYR A 29 7.99 -1.28 13.90
N CYS A 30 9.30 -1.10 14.13
CA CYS A 30 10.31 -1.16 13.05
C CYS A 30 10.39 -2.53 12.35
N ARG A 31 10.36 -3.63 13.10
CA ARG A 31 10.45 -4.98 12.50
C ARG A 31 9.17 -5.34 11.75
N VAL A 32 8.03 -4.93 12.33
CA VAL A 32 6.71 -5.13 11.75
C VAL A 32 6.59 -4.35 10.43
N MET A 33 7.04 -3.09 10.41
CA MET A 33 7.08 -2.27 9.21
C MET A 33 7.89 -2.92 8.08
N ILE A 34 9.12 -3.38 8.37
CA ILE A 34 9.98 -4.01 7.37
C ILE A 34 9.33 -5.30 6.84
N PHE A 35 8.72 -6.11 7.70
CA PHE A 35 8.05 -7.34 7.30
C PHE A 35 6.88 -7.08 6.35
N PHE A 36 5.97 -6.15 6.70
CA PHE A 36 4.84 -5.81 5.85
C PHE A 36 5.29 -5.13 4.54
N LEU A 37 6.32 -4.28 4.59
CA LEU A 37 6.86 -3.65 3.40
C LEU A 37 7.49 -4.69 2.45
N ALA A 38 8.33 -5.59 2.98
CA ALA A 38 8.95 -6.65 2.18
C ALA A 38 7.90 -7.61 1.59
N ALA A 39 6.91 -8.00 2.39
CA ALA A 39 5.80 -8.81 1.91
C ALA A 39 5.03 -8.09 0.79
N SER A 40 4.72 -6.79 0.95
CA SER A 40 4.05 -5.98 -0.06
C SER A 40 4.84 -5.96 -1.36
N THR A 41 6.15 -5.67 -1.30
CA THR A 41 7.02 -5.65 -2.48
C THR A 41 7.07 -7.00 -3.21
N ILE A 42 7.22 -8.10 -2.46
CA ILE A 42 7.24 -9.45 -3.05
C ILE A 42 5.91 -9.74 -3.74
N LEU A 43 4.78 -9.45 -3.10
CA LEU A 43 3.47 -9.69 -3.68
C LEU A 43 3.20 -8.81 -4.91
N THR A 44 3.69 -7.57 -4.93
CA THR A 44 3.62 -6.69 -6.11
C THR A 44 4.41 -7.26 -7.29
N ILE A 45 5.62 -7.78 -7.05
CA ILE A 45 6.41 -8.44 -8.10
C ILE A 45 5.67 -9.69 -8.62
N VAL A 46 5.12 -10.51 -7.72
CA VAL A 46 4.32 -11.69 -8.09
C VAL A 46 3.06 -11.30 -8.89
N SER A 47 2.47 -10.14 -8.60
CA SER A 47 1.32 -9.61 -9.34
C SER A 47 1.63 -9.34 -10.81
N VAL A 48 2.89 -9.06 -11.18
CA VAL A 48 3.33 -8.88 -12.59
C VAL A 48 3.15 -10.17 -13.36
N PHE A 49 3.63 -11.28 -12.80
CA PHE A 49 3.60 -12.58 -13.44
C PHE A 49 2.18 -13.18 -13.45
N ALA A 50 1.37 -12.85 -12.44
CA ALA A 50 -0.01 -13.34 -12.33
C ALA A 50 -1.02 -12.60 -13.23
N ALA A 51 -0.62 -11.53 -13.93
CA ALA A 51 -1.49 -10.72 -14.79
C ALA A 51 -2.13 -11.49 -15.97
N HIS A 52 -1.63 -12.69 -16.27
CA HIS A 52 -2.20 -13.58 -17.28
C HIS A 52 -3.40 -14.39 -16.76
N TYR A 53 -3.51 -14.65 -15.45
CA TYR A 53 -4.57 -15.49 -14.87
C TYR A 53 -5.51 -14.66 -13.99
N GLN A 54 -6.76 -14.47 -14.45
CA GLN A 54 -7.73 -13.55 -13.85
C GLN A 54 -8.07 -13.87 -12.37
N TRP A 55 -8.21 -15.16 -12.03
CA TRP A 55 -8.50 -15.61 -10.66
C TRP A 55 -7.31 -15.42 -9.71
N PHE A 56 -6.10 -15.76 -10.15
CA PHE A 56 -4.88 -15.59 -9.35
C PHE A 56 -4.59 -14.12 -9.08
N PHE A 57 -4.80 -13.25 -10.08
CA PHE A 57 -4.64 -11.81 -9.94
C PHE A 57 -5.58 -11.20 -8.88
N PHE A 58 -6.83 -11.67 -8.80
CA PHE A 58 -7.78 -11.25 -7.78
C PHE A 58 -7.32 -11.61 -6.36
N VAL A 59 -6.85 -12.84 -6.16
CA VAL A 59 -6.38 -13.32 -4.84
C VAL A 59 -5.12 -12.57 -4.40
N ILE A 60 -4.15 -12.42 -5.30
CA ILE A 60 -2.94 -11.65 -5.02
C ILE A 60 -3.29 -10.21 -4.66
N ARG A 61 -4.31 -9.61 -5.30
CA ARG A 61 -4.75 -8.26 -4.97
C ARG A 61 -5.36 -8.10 -3.60
N SER A 62 -6.20 -9.05 -3.18
CA SER A 62 -6.71 -9.07 -1.81
C SER A 62 -5.59 -9.20 -0.79
N LEU A 63 -4.58 -10.03 -1.08
CA LEU A 63 -3.41 -10.20 -0.20
C LEU A 63 -2.53 -8.93 -0.15
N ILE A 64 -2.28 -8.28 -1.28
CA ILE A 64 -1.56 -6.99 -1.32
C ILE A 64 -2.31 -5.96 -0.48
N GLY A 65 -3.63 -5.86 -0.64
CA GLY A 65 -4.47 -4.99 0.18
C GLY A 65 -4.28 -5.27 1.67
N LEU A 66 -4.40 -6.53 2.08
CA LEU A 66 -4.27 -6.98 3.47
C LEU A 66 -2.91 -6.63 4.08
N VAL A 67 -1.83 -6.76 3.31
CA VAL A 67 -0.46 -6.48 3.76
C VAL A 67 -0.16 -4.97 3.80
N ASN A 68 -0.79 -4.16 2.94
CA ASN A 68 -0.61 -2.71 2.93
C ASN A 68 -1.47 -1.97 3.96
N GLY A 69 -2.64 -2.50 4.33
CA GLY A 69 -3.52 -1.95 5.37
C GLY A 69 -2.80 -1.50 6.66
N PRO A 70 -1.95 -2.36 7.26
CA PRO A 70 -1.20 -2.05 8.48
C PRO A 70 -0.18 -0.90 8.36
N LEU A 71 0.30 -0.57 7.16
CA LEU A 71 1.46 0.32 7.01
C LEU A 71 1.18 1.74 7.51
N TYR A 72 -0.04 2.25 7.27
CA TYR A 72 -0.43 3.58 7.70
C TYR A 72 -0.41 3.77 9.22
N PRO A 73 -1.08 2.92 10.04
CA PRO A 73 -0.98 3.02 11.50
C PRO A 73 0.44 2.77 12.02
N ILE A 74 1.20 1.83 11.43
CA ILE A 74 2.61 1.57 11.83
C ILE A 74 3.48 2.82 11.67
N VAL A 75 3.31 3.58 10.58
CA VAL A 75 4.06 4.82 10.34
C VAL A 75 3.69 5.89 11.37
N HIS A 76 2.39 6.03 11.70
CA HIS A 76 1.96 6.96 12.75
C HIS A 76 2.53 6.59 14.13
N GLU A 77 2.56 5.30 14.47
CA GLU A 77 3.19 4.82 15.71
C GLU A 77 4.72 5.01 15.71
N THR A 78 5.37 4.88 14.55
CA THR A 78 6.82 5.11 14.43
C THR A 78 7.15 6.57 14.66
N ILE A 79 6.39 7.48 14.04
CA ILE A 79 6.51 8.93 14.25
C ILE A 79 6.22 9.26 15.71
N ALA A 80 5.19 8.64 16.29
CA ALA A 80 4.85 8.81 17.70
C ALA A 80 5.99 8.43 18.65
N GLY A 81 6.67 7.32 18.40
CA GLY A 81 7.73 6.79 19.25
C GLY A 81 9.07 7.52 19.11
N HIS A 82 9.35 8.12 17.95
CA HIS A 82 10.64 8.79 17.67
C HIS A 82 10.60 10.31 17.74
N SER A 83 9.43 10.94 17.69
CA SER A 83 9.33 12.40 17.60
C SER A 83 9.24 13.07 18.97
N PRO A 84 9.94 14.19 19.20
CA PRO A 84 9.69 15.04 20.35
C PRO A 84 8.26 15.64 20.28
N PRO A 85 7.57 15.83 21.42
CA PRO A 85 6.16 16.25 21.44
C PRO A 85 5.87 17.57 20.71
N SER A 86 6.84 18.49 20.68
CA SER A 86 6.74 19.79 20.03
C SER A 86 6.71 19.72 18.50
N GLU A 87 7.35 18.73 17.90
CA GLU A 87 7.53 18.63 16.44
C GLU A 87 6.71 17.48 15.82
N ARG A 88 6.07 16.66 16.64
CA ARG A 88 5.30 15.48 16.20
C ARG A 88 4.25 15.82 15.14
N THR A 89 3.54 16.93 15.30
CA THR A 89 2.55 17.39 14.31
C THR A 89 3.23 17.77 12.98
N PHE A 90 4.38 18.44 13.05
CA PHE A 90 5.13 18.82 11.85
C PHE A 90 5.64 17.59 11.09
N LEU A 91 6.19 16.60 11.80
CA LEU A 91 6.69 15.35 11.19
C LEU A 91 5.55 14.51 10.59
N ALA A 92 4.38 14.46 11.23
CA ALA A 92 3.20 13.82 10.67
C ALA A 92 2.71 14.54 9.39
N LEU A 93 2.63 15.87 9.42
CA LEU A 93 2.27 16.68 8.25
C LEU A 93 3.25 16.47 7.10
N PHE A 94 4.55 16.47 7.38
CA PHE A 94 5.59 16.24 6.37
C PHE A 94 5.43 14.87 5.69
N THR A 95 5.13 13.83 6.47
CA THR A 95 4.87 12.48 5.94
C THR A 95 3.63 12.45 5.05
N HIS A 96 2.55 13.14 5.45
CA HIS A 96 1.33 13.24 4.63
C HIS A 96 1.53 14.03 3.34
N ILE A 97 2.33 15.09 3.37
CA ILE A 97 2.69 15.85 2.16
C ILE A 97 3.39 14.92 1.16
N GLY A 98 4.30 14.05 1.63
CA GLY A 98 4.92 13.03 0.79
C GLY A 98 3.90 12.17 0.04
N ASN A 99 2.88 11.67 0.75
CA ASN A 99 1.80 10.89 0.14
C ASN A 99 1.01 11.69 -0.92
N LEU A 100 0.67 12.94 -0.63
CA LEU A 100 -0.04 13.82 -1.57
C LEU A 100 0.77 14.10 -2.83
N VAL A 101 2.08 14.37 -2.67
CA VAL A 101 3.00 14.57 -3.80
C VAL A 101 3.10 13.30 -4.64
N SER A 102 3.20 12.13 -4.02
CA SER A 102 3.20 10.85 -4.73
C SER A 102 1.92 10.67 -5.56
N LEU A 103 0.74 10.92 -4.97
CA LEU A 103 -0.55 10.83 -5.67
C LEU A 103 -0.62 11.83 -6.84
N ALA A 104 -0.11 13.05 -6.66
CA ALA A 104 -0.09 14.06 -7.70
C ALA A 104 0.80 13.68 -8.89
N LEU A 105 1.85 12.89 -8.67
CA LEU A 105 2.75 12.42 -9.74
C LEU A 105 2.26 11.11 -10.38
N ILE A 106 1.88 10.12 -9.58
CA ILE A 106 1.58 8.76 -10.06
C ILE A 106 0.29 8.71 -10.89
N HIS A 107 -0.76 9.45 -10.50
CA HIS A 107 -2.02 9.44 -11.26
C HIS A 107 -1.87 9.95 -12.71
N PRO A 108 -1.28 11.14 -12.97
CA PRO A 108 -1.11 11.60 -14.35
C PRO A 108 -0.13 10.74 -15.14
N ILE A 109 0.96 10.26 -14.51
CA ILE A 109 1.91 9.35 -15.16
C ILE A 109 1.19 8.05 -15.57
N GLY A 110 0.38 7.47 -14.68
CA GLY A 110 -0.43 6.29 -14.97
C GLY A 110 -1.42 6.53 -16.11
N GLY A 111 -2.08 7.71 -16.13
CA GLY A 111 -2.97 8.11 -17.23
C GLY A 111 -2.27 8.17 -18.59
N LEU A 112 -1.10 8.83 -18.64
CA LEU A 112 -0.28 8.90 -19.87
C LEU A 112 0.22 7.51 -20.31
N PHE A 113 0.55 6.64 -19.35
CA PHE A 113 1.01 5.29 -19.64
C PHE A 113 -0.07 4.40 -20.29
N ILE A 114 -1.33 4.59 -19.89
CA ILE A 114 -2.47 3.86 -20.46
C ILE A 114 -2.76 4.31 -21.89
N ASP A 115 -2.63 5.60 -22.16
CA ASP A 115 -2.97 6.19 -23.46
C ASP A 115 -1.95 5.83 -24.57
N ASN A 116 -0.67 5.67 -24.20
CA ASN A 116 0.41 5.44 -25.16
C ASN A 116 0.73 3.96 -25.44
N PHE A 117 0.27 3.00 -24.61
CA PHE A 117 0.65 1.58 -24.74
C PHE A 117 -0.55 0.61 -24.76
N ILE A 118 -0.60 -0.24 -25.80
CA ILE A 118 -1.63 -1.28 -25.96
C ILE A 118 -1.47 -2.36 -24.86
N ASN A 119 -2.56 -2.71 -24.18
CA ASN A 119 -2.64 -3.66 -23.05
C ASN A 119 -1.96 -3.24 -21.73
N CYS A 120 -1.58 -1.98 -21.56
CA CYS A 120 -0.88 -1.50 -20.35
C CYS A 120 -1.75 -1.41 -19.08
N TRP A 121 -3.07 -1.50 -19.18
CA TRP A 121 -3.96 -1.45 -18.01
C TRP A 121 -3.61 -2.49 -16.94
N LYS A 122 -3.08 -3.65 -17.35
CA LYS A 122 -2.63 -4.71 -16.42
C LYS A 122 -1.40 -4.31 -15.62
N TYR A 123 -0.51 -3.51 -16.21
CA TYR A 123 0.77 -3.10 -15.65
C TYR A 123 0.65 -1.87 -14.73
N VAL A 124 -0.31 -0.98 -14.97
CA VAL A 124 -0.60 0.18 -14.08
C VAL A 124 -1.04 -0.25 -12.69
N PHE A 125 -1.56 -1.46 -12.61
CA PHE A 125 -2.04 -2.04 -11.39
C PHE A 125 -0.92 -2.64 -10.53
N ILE A 126 0.25 -2.95 -11.11
CA ILE A 126 1.45 -3.37 -10.37
C ILE A 126 2.13 -2.11 -9.84
#